data_AF-A0A5C7A4F0-F1
#
_entry.id   AF-A0A5C7A4F0-F1
#
_cell.length_a   1.000
_cell.length_b   1.000
_cell.length_c   1.000
_cell.angle_alpha   90.00
_cell.angle_beta   90.00
_cell.angle_gamma   90.00
#
_symmetry.space_group_name_H-M   'P 1'
#
loop_
_entity.id
_entity.type
_entity.pdbx_description
1 polymer ?
#
loop_
_entity_poly.entity_id
_entity_poly.type
_entity_poly.pdbx_seq_one_letter_code
_entity_poly.pdbx_strand_id
1 'polypeptide(L)'
;MSAKLNNIAVLIDADNASANSIGQVLQEIGKLGHISCKKIYGDWGNAHIQSWQEALLKYAIDPMQHFAYVKGKNATDIGMVIEAMDLLYSGAYDGFCLISSDSDFTSLALRIRKNHIKVFGFGKRHTVGAFTQACDRFFYVEDLLPVPSHSTIATPSLNQLANKAASDTVTPWTTKQLQSQTHLINTLNNIIKDDPNAHNGWSNLSHLAGQLSKNHDHIKLSKYGYEKFSTFITALRLYDIRRQNNGFWAKIKSQNPPTSNRRVVANKPVIKQTLANVDSTLFAATPIVIKIIAASTIDAVLFRVDANKKVRGDEDMIFYGQTHSEDGTIKLDQQLDDSESLSEFSCDLSKQPAAIEQLTFTLSSELLDSLSLYLGQISVELNITDTQSNIVLFSGEFDLQNKTSKSLLLFTLTRAGNQWQFAPKHQSIDGNLRYLCEKYGVELSDD
;
A
#
# COMPACT_ATOMS: atom_id res chain seq x y z
N MET A 1 15.14 -30.53 22.17
CA MET A 1 15.93 -29.34 21.79
C MET A 1 16.72 -29.69 20.55
N SER A 2 16.60 -28.90 19.47
CA SER A 2 17.50 -29.08 18.31
C SER A 2 18.94 -28.77 18.72
N ALA A 3 19.93 -29.48 18.19
CA ALA A 3 21.33 -29.18 18.45
C ALA A 3 21.69 -27.77 17.93
N LYS A 4 22.49 -27.02 18.70
CA LYS A 4 23.03 -25.72 18.26
C LYS A 4 24.10 -25.92 17.19
N LEU A 5 24.22 -24.97 16.28
CA LEU A 5 25.23 -24.96 15.23
C LEU A 5 26.58 -24.49 15.77
N ASN A 6 27.68 -25.06 15.27
CA ASN A 6 29.02 -24.77 15.76
C ASN A 6 29.73 -23.69 14.94
N ASN A 7 29.46 -23.60 13.65
CA ASN A 7 30.12 -22.68 12.73
C ASN A 7 29.11 -22.08 11.75
N ILE A 8 28.60 -20.90 12.09
CA ILE A 8 27.68 -20.14 11.25
C ILE A 8 28.45 -19.10 10.43
N ALA A 9 28.25 -19.13 9.12
CA ALA A 9 28.63 -18.05 8.21
C ALA A 9 27.48 -17.05 8.06
N VAL A 10 27.73 -15.77 8.34
CA VAL A 10 26.74 -14.69 8.18
C VAL A 10 27.14 -13.84 6.97
N LEU A 11 26.27 -13.81 5.97
CA LEU A 11 26.46 -13.09 4.71
C LEU A 11 25.37 -12.03 4.57
N ILE A 12 25.79 -10.77 4.51
CA ILE A 12 24.90 -9.61 4.50
C ILE A 12 24.97 -8.92 3.15
N ASP A 13 23.81 -8.72 2.54
CA ASP A 13 23.63 -7.87 1.37
C ASP A 13 23.42 -6.42 1.84
N ALA A 14 24.41 -5.55 1.62
CA ALA A 14 24.37 -4.17 2.11
C ALA A 14 23.27 -3.32 1.47
N ASP A 15 22.86 -3.68 0.24
CA ASP A 15 21.88 -2.93 -0.55
C ASP A 15 20.44 -3.26 -0.12
N ASN A 16 20.20 -4.51 0.34
CA ASN A 16 18.87 -4.96 0.77
C ASN A 16 18.70 -5.11 2.29
N ALA A 17 19.77 -5.04 3.08
CA ALA A 17 19.72 -5.07 4.55
C ALA A 17 19.89 -3.67 5.18
N SER A 18 19.53 -3.52 6.46
CA SER A 18 19.68 -2.25 7.19
C SER A 18 20.63 -2.36 8.38
N ALA A 19 21.57 -1.41 8.46
CA ALA A 19 22.48 -1.25 9.59
C ALA A 19 21.76 -1.05 10.93
N ASN A 20 20.56 -0.45 10.92
CA ASN A 20 19.79 -0.20 12.15
C ASN A 20 19.29 -1.49 12.81
N SER A 21 19.00 -2.51 12.00
CA SER A 21 18.47 -3.79 12.45
C SER A 21 19.53 -4.88 12.68
N ILE A 22 20.77 -4.65 12.25
CA ILE A 22 21.77 -5.71 12.22
C ILE A 22 22.12 -6.24 13.62
N GLY A 23 22.06 -5.40 14.66
CA GLY A 23 22.36 -5.82 16.02
C GLY A 23 21.39 -6.90 16.51
N GLN A 24 20.10 -6.70 16.29
CA GLN A 24 19.03 -7.64 16.66
C GLN A 24 19.10 -8.90 15.81
N VAL A 25 19.38 -8.76 14.51
CA VAL A 25 19.58 -9.90 13.61
C VAL A 25 20.73 -10.79 14.10
N LEU A 26 21.90 -10.20 14.41
CA LEU A 26 23.04 -10.94 14.94
C LEU A 26 22.74 -11.58 16.30
N GLN A 27 21.93 -10.92 17.15
CA GLN A 27 21.49 -11.49 18.41
C GLN A 27 20.62 -12.74 18.21
N GLU A 28 19.69 -12.73 17.27
CA GLU A 28 18.90 -13.93 16.93
C GLU A 28 19.76 -15.03 16.32
N ILE A 29 20.71 -14.70 15.45
CA ILE A 29 21.65 -15.68 14.88
C ILE A 29 22.46 -16.33 16.01
N GLY A 30 22.89 -15.57 17.01
CA GLY A 30 23.58 -16.10 18.19
C GLY A 30 22.77 -17.12 19.00
N LYS A 31 21.44 -17.14 18.87
CA LYS A 31 20.59 -18.19 19.48
C LYS A 31 20.66 -19.51 18.72
N LEU A 32 20.95 -19.46 17.41
CA LEU A 32 21.07 -20.64 16.55
C LEU A 32 22.40 -21.38 16.77
N GLY A 33 23.47 -20.64 17.07
CA GLY A 33 24.81 -21.22 17.22
C GLY A 33 25.93 -20.19 17.28
N HIS A 34 27.16 -20.66 17.17
CA HIS A 34 28.35 -19.81 17.17
C HIS A 34 28.59 -19.18 15.78
N ILE A 35 28.73 -17.86 15.75
CA ILE A 35 28.99 -17.08 14.53
C ILE A 35 30.50 -17.06 14.28
N SER A 36 30.96 -17.79 13.26
CA SER A 36 32.38 -17.93 12.94
C SER A 36 32.86 -16.89 11.93
N CYS A 37 31.97 -16.39 11.05
CA CYS A 37 32.30 -15.27 10.17
C CYS A 37 31.09 -14.34 9.94
N LYS A 38 31.38 -13.06 9.70
CA LYS A 38 30.39 -12.02 9.36
C LYS A 38 30.95 -11.18 8.23
N LYS A 39 30.39 -11.33 7.03
CA LYS A 39 30.81 -10.62 5.83
C LYS A 39 29.64 -9.82 5.27
N ILE A 40 29.92 -8.63 4.75
CA ILE A 40 28.92 -7.76 4.13
C ILE A 40 29.39 -7.29 2.77
N TYR A 41 28.52 -7.40 1.77
CA TYR A 41 28.84 -7.17 0.36
C TYR A 41 28.14 -5.90 -0.12
N GLY A 42 28.90 -4.99 -0.70
CA GLY A 42 28.38 -3.72 -1.20
C GLY A 42 29.41 -2.96 -2.02
N ASP A 43 28.95 -1.89 -2.67
CA ASP A 43 29.84 -0.89 -3.27
C ASP A 43 30.04 0.27 -2.28
N TRP A 44 31.13 0.24 -1.52
CA TRP A 44 31.46 1.26 -0.50
C TRP A 44 31.78 2.65 -1.10
N GLY A 45 31.86 2.75 -2.43
CA GLY A 45 31.85 4.04 -3.13
C GLY A 45 30.46 4.69 -3.20
N ASN A 46 29.39 3.95 -2.92
CA ASN A 46 28.00 4.42 -2.97
C ASN A 46 27.59 5.11 -1.65
N ALA A 47 26.98 6.29 -1.76
CA ALA A 47 26.49 7.05 -0.61
C ALA A 47 25.39 6.31 0.17
N HIS A 48 24.58 5.46 -0.48
CA HIS A 48 23.45 4.79 0.14
C HIS A 48 23.83 3.78 1.24
N ILE A 49 25.04 3.21 1.19
CA ILE A 49 25.49 2.22 2.18
C ILE A 49 26.45 2.80 3.23
N GLN A 50 26.63 4.13 3.27
CA GLN A 50 27.48 4.79 4.27
C GLN A 50 26.98 4.60 5.71
N SER A 51 25.68 4.37 5.89
CA SER A 51 25.06 4.09 7.20
C SER A 51 25.63 2.85 7.91
N TRP A 52 26.32 1.97 7.17
CA TRP A 52 26.94 0.78 7.72
C TRP A 52 28.25 1.02 8.45
N GLN A 53 28.95 2.15 8.22
CA GLN A 53 30.30 2.38 8.77
C GLN A 53 30.40 2.14 10.29
N GLU A 54 29.45 2.68 11.06
CA GLU A 54 29.39 2.48 12.51
C GLU A 54 29.10 1.01 12.88
N ALA A 55 28.21 0.36 12.14
CA ALA A 55 27.83 -1.03 12.37
C ALA A 55 28.98 -2.01 12.06
N LEU A 56 29.77 -1.75 11.01
CA LEU A 56 30.95 -2.55 10.65
C LEU A 56 31.93 -2.66 11.82
N LEU A 57 32.29 -1.51 12.39
CA LEU A 57 33.20 -1.43 13.53
C LEU A 57 32.58 -2.03 14.79
N LYS A 58 31.33 -1.65 15.10
CA LYS A 58 30.64 -2.06 16.32
C LYS A 58 30.46 -3.57 16.42
N TYR A 59 30.12 -4.22 15.31
CA TYR A 59 29.80 -5.65 15.29
C TYR A 59 30.92 -6.51 14.70
N ALA A 60 32.08 -5.94 14.37
CA ALA A 60 33.20 -6.64 13.72
C ALA A 60 32.73 -7.43 12.48
N ILE A 61 32.13 -6.70 11.53
CA ILE A 61 31.66 -7.23 10.24
C ILE A 61 32.70 -6.85 9.18
N ASP A 62 33.13 -7.84 8.40
CA ASP A 62 34.17 -7.70 7.38
C ASP A 62 33.56 -7.18 6.06
N PRO A 63 33.92 -5.96 5.60
CA PRO A 63 33.36 -5.37 4.40
C PRO A 63 34.03 -5.88 3.11
N MET A 64 33.22 -6.39 2.18
CA MET A 64 33.63 -6.85 0.86
C MET A 64 33.26 -5.81 -0.19
N GLN A 65 34.27 -5.17 -0.80
CA GLN A 65 34.08 -4.18 -1.86
C GLN A 65 33.81 -4.86 -3.21
N HIS A 66 32.70 -4.51 -3.85
CA HIS A 66 32.43 -4.86 -5.24
C HIS A 66 31.99 -3.62 -6.02
N PHE A 67 32.78 -3.19 -7.00
CA PHE A 67 32.46 -2.00 -7.80
C PHE A 67 31.33 -2.28 -8.81
N ALA A 68 30.35 -1.39 -8.87
CA ALA A 68 29.34 -1.40 -9.92
C ALA A 68 29.90 -0.78 -11.22
N TYR A 69 30.49 -1.61 -12.10
CA TYR A 69 30.99 -1.16 -13.41
C TYR A 69 29.89 -0.63 -14.33
N VAL A 70 28.66 -1.10 -14.13
CA VAL A 70 27.46 -0.67 -14.86
C VAL A 70 26.32 -0.54 -13.85
N LYS A 71 25.67 0.62 -13.85
CA LYS A 71 24.57 0.94 -12.92
C LYS A 71 23.41 -0.07 -13.10
N GLY A 72 22.95 -0.67 -11.99
CA GLY A 72 21.85 -1.64 -11.99
C GLY A 72 22.24 -3.06 -12.38
N LYS A 73 23.52 -3.45 -12.22
CA LYS A 73 23.99 -4.84 -12.36
C LYS A 73 24.31 -5.45 -11.01
N ASN A 74 24.15 -6.77 -10.92
CA ASN A 74 24.20 -7.57 -9.68
C ASN A 74 25.63 -7.93 -9.26
N ALA A 75 26.57 -6.98 -9.29
CA ALA A 75 27.99 -7.24 -9.03
C ALA A 75 28.25 -7.65 -7.56
N THR A 76 27.56 -7.00 -6.62
CA THR A 76 27.59 -7.30 -5.19
C THR A 76 27.01 -8.68 -4.90
N ASP A 77 25.86 -9.00 -5.51
CA ASP A 77 25.20 -10.30 -5.34
C ASP A 77 26.06 -11.45 -5.86
N ILE A 78 26.68 -11.29 -7.04
CA ILE A 78 27.58 -12.29 -7.60
C ILE A 78 28.78 -12.50 -6.68
N GLY A 79 29.36 -11.43 -6.13
CA GLY A 79 30.44 -11.51 -5.14
C GLY A 79 30.04 -12.31 -3.90
N MET A 80 28.87 -12.01 -3.34
CA MET A 80 28.30 -12.74 -2.20
C MET A 80 28.06 -14.22 -2.52
N VAL A 81 27.55 -14.55 -3.71
CA VAL A 81 27.32 -15.93 -4.14
C VAL A 81 28.63 -16.70 -4.29
N ILE A 82 29.66 -16.09 -4.89
CA ILE A 82 30.98 -16.73 -5.05
C ILE A 82 31.56 -17.09 -3.68
N GLU A 83 31.62 -16.12 -2.76
CA GLU A 83 32.15 -16.36 -1.42
C GLU A 83 31.31 -17.37 -0.65
N ALA A 84 29.98 -17.35 -0.80
CA ALA A 84 29.12 -18.36 -0.18
C ALA A 84 29.45 -19.79 -0.64
N MET A 85 29.79 -19.97 -1.93
CA MET A 85 30.21 -21.27 -2.46
C MET A 85 31.58 -21.68 -1.92
N ASP A 86 32.54 -20.77 -1.84
CA ASP A 86 33.87 -21.05 -1.28
C ASP A 86 33.78 -21.46 0.19
N LEU A 87 32.97 -20.75 0.99
CA LEU A 87 32.70 -21.10 2.38
C LEU A 87 31.99 -22.46 2.49
N LEU A 88 31.02 -22.74 1.61
CA LEU A 88 30.28 -24.01 1.61
C LEU A 88 31.21 -25.20 1.35
N TYR A 89 32.13 -25.07 0.39
CA TYR A 89 33.06 -26.14 0.01
C TYR A 89 34.30 -26.23 0.88
N SER A 90 34.56 -25.26 1.76
CA SER A 90 35.62 -25.36 2.78
C SER A 90 35.40 -26.50 3.79
N GLY A 91 34.15 -26.94 3.96
CA GLY A 91 33.76 -27.94 4.97
C GLY A 91 33.79 -27.44 6.41
N ALA A 92 34.05 -26.15 6.64
CA ALA A 92 34.20 -25.58 7.99
C ALA A 92 32.87 -25.14 8.63
N TYR A 93 31.81 -24.95 7.84
CA TYR A 93 30.55 -24.35 8.29
C TYR A 93 29.40 -25.35 8.28
N ASP A 94 28.62 -25.39 9.36
CA ASP A 94 27.41 -26.20 9.50
C ASP A 94 26.11 -25.38 9.40
N GLY A 95 26.23 -24.05 9.26
CA GLY A 95 25.10 -23.15 9.02
C GLY A 95 25.46 -21.89 8.22
N PHE A 96 24.50 -21.40 7.44
CA PHE A 96 24.55 -20.13 6.73
C PHE A 96 23.38 -19.23 7.14
N CYS A 97 23.64 -17.94 7.32
CA CYS A 97 22.62 -16.92 7.47
C CYS A 97 22.75 -15.92 6.31
N LEU A 98 21.72 -15.87 5.45
CA LEU A 98 21.62 -14.94 4.34
C LEU A 98 20.74 -13.78 4.78
N ILE A 99 21.32 -12.58 4.90
CA ILE A 99 20.60 -11.38 5.32
C ILE A 99 20.36 -10.52 4.07
N SER A 100 19.20 -10.72 3.43
CA SER A 100 18.74 -9.97 2.25
C SER A 100 17.23 -10.10 2.11
N SER A 101 16.62 -9.13 1.44
CA SER A 101 15.24 -9.21 0.96
C SER A 101 15.12 -9.54 -0.53
N ASP A 102 16.25 -9.68 -1.25
CA ASP A 102 16.29 -10.02 -2.67
C ASP A 102 16.02 -11.51 -2.90
N SER A 103 15.08 -11.79 -3.80
CA SER A 103 14.70 -13.16 -4.16
C SER A 103 15.70 -13.87 -5.06
N ASP A 104 16.65 -13.17 -5.67
CA ASP A 104 17.67 -13.78 -6.54
C ASP A 104 18.58 -14.75 -5.77
N PHE A 105 18.70 -14.62 -4.45
CA PHE A 105 19.39 -15.57 -3.58
C PHE A 105 18.68 -16.92 -3.37
N THR A 106 17.48 -17.12 -3.95
CA THR A 106 16.73 -18.39 -3.89
C THR A 106 17.59 -19.59 -4.31
N SER A 107 18.32 -19.47 -5.42
CA SER A 107 19.16 -20.57 -5.94
C SER A 107 20.33 -20.90 -5.01
N LEU A 108 20.90 -19.89 -4.35
CA LEU A 108 21.96 -20.06 -3.36
C LEU A 108 21.44 -20.82 -2.13
N ALA A 109 20.30 -20.41 -1.57
CA ALA A 109 19.69 -21.09 -0.43
C ALA A 109 19.37 -22.57 -0.74
N LEU A 110 18.81 -22.85 -1.92
CA LEU A 110 18.57 -24.22 -2.36
C LEU A 110 19.88 -25.03 -2.52
N ARG A 111 20.95 -24.41 -3.04
CA ARG A 111 22.26 -25.07 -3.19
C ARG A 111 22.88 -25.44 -1.85
N ILE A 112 22.82 -24.55 -0.85
CA ILE A 112 23.33 -24.82 0.51
C ILE A 112 22.56 -25.99 1.13
N ARG A 113 21.23 -25.99 1.07
CA ARG A 113 20.39 -27.09 1.59
C ARG A 113 20.65 -28.43 0.92
N LYS A 114 20.88 -28.43 -0.40
CA LYS A 114 21.22 -29.65 -1.15
C LYS A 114 22.53 -30.29 -0.67
N ASN A 115 23.42 -29.53 -0.01
CA ASN A 115 24.64 -30.05 0.61
C ASN A 115 24.45 -30.42 2.10
N HIS A 116 23.20 -30.53 2.57
CA HIS A 116 22.84 -30.85 3.95
C HIS A 116 23.33 -29.85 5.02
N ILE A 117 23.69 -28.63 4.60
CA ILE A 117 24.03 -27.53 5.49
C ILE A 117 22.77 -26.71 5.78
N LYS A 118 22.63 -26.23 7.02
CA LYS A 118 21.48 -25.40 7.41
C LYS A 118 21.58 -24.01 6.80
N VAL A 119 20.48 -23.51 6.27
CA VAL A 119 20.41 -22.13 5.77
C VAL A 119 19.23 -21.38 6.38
N PHE A 120 19.52 -20.20 6.92
CA PHE A 120 18.54 -19.29 7.51
C PHE A 120 18.50 -18.01 6.69
N GLY A 121 17.30 -17.60 6.31
CA GLY A 121 17.10 -16.31 5.67
C GLY A 121 16.69 -15.26 6.70
N PHE A 122 17.16 -14.04 6.54
CA PHE A 122 16.75 -12.88 7.31
C PHE A 122 16.40 -11.75 6.34
N GLY A 123 15.17 -11.28 6.38
CA GLY A 123 14.73 -10.20 5.50
C GLY A 123 13.40 -9.63 5.96
N LYS A 124 12.94 -8.61 5.24
CA LYS A 124 11.66 -7.95 5.48
C LYS A 124 10.49 -8.82 5.04
N ARG A 125 9.29 -8.53 5.55
CA ARG A 125 8.09 -9.33 5.27
C ARG A 125 7.60 -9.27 3.82
N HIS A 126 8.12 -8.35 3.00
CA HIS A 126 7.84 -8.28 1.56
C HIS A 126 8.73 -9.20 0.70
N THR A 127 9.69 -9.91 1.31
CA THR A 127 10.54 -10.86 0.57
C THR A 127 9.70 -11.96 -0.08
N VAL A 128 9.94 -12.19 -1.37
CA VAL A 128 9.16 -13.14 -2.18
C VAL A 128 9.22 -14.54 -1.60
N GLY A 129 8.07 -15.23 -1.65
CA GLY A 129 7.90 -16.57 -1.08
C GLY A 129 8.96 -17.58 -1.51
N ALA A 130 9.43 -17.50 -2.77
CA ALA A 130 10.46 -18.39 -3.31
C ALA A 130 11.73 -18.43 -2.44
N PHE A 131 12.23 -17.27 -2.02
CA PHE A 131 13.44 -17.22 -1.19
C PHE A 131 13.17 -17.66 0.25
N THR A 132 12.03 -17.26 0.83
CA THR A 132 11.67 -17.66 2.19
C THR A 132 11.52 -19.19 2.33
N GLN A 133 10.91 -19.85 1.33
CA GLN A 133 10.70 -21.29 1.29
C GLN A 133 11.95 -22.07 0.89
N ALA A 134 12.88 -21.42 0.19
CA ALA A 134 14.18 -21.98 -0.10
C ALA A 134 15.04 -22.11 1.17
N CYS A 135 14.75 -21.39 2.26
CA CYS A 135 15.47 -21.51 3.52
C CYS A 135 14.96 -22.66 4.42
N ASP A 136 15.77 -23.16 5.37
CA ASP A 136 15.28 -24.06 6.43
C ASP A 136 14.32 -23.32 7.37
N ARG A 137 14.63 -22.06 7.65
CA ARG A 137 13.76 -21.12 8.35
C ARG A 137 14.08 -19.70 7.89
N PHE A 138 13.04 -18.90 7.77
CA PHE A 138 13.16 -17.48 7.45
C PHE A 138 12.73 -16.64 8.66
N PHE A 139 13.52 -15.65 9.02
CA PHE A 139 13.26 -14.72 10.11
C PHE A 139 12.91 -13.35 9.52
N TYR A 140 11.79 -12.81 9.96
CA TYR A 140 11.40 -11.45 9.59
C TYR A 140 12.07 -10.47 10.53
N VAL A 141 12.88 -9.56 9.98
CA VAL A 141 13.67 -8.60 10.76
C VAL A 141 12.78 -7.75 11.68
N GLU A 142 11.57 -7.46 11.23
CA GLU A 142 10.57 -6.68 11.96
C GLU A 142 10.13 -7.37 13.26
N ASP A 143 10.19 -8.69 13.33
CA ASP A 143 9.81 -9.46 14.52
C ASP A 143 10.92 -9.45 15.60
N LEU A 144 12.12 -8.96 15.25
CA LEU A 144 13.30 -8.97 16.11
C LEU A 144 13.50 -7.66 16.88
N LEU A 145 12.74 -6.62 16.53
CA LEU A 145 12.85 -5.30 17.14
C LEU A 145 12.06 -5.24 18.46
N PRO A 146 12.65 -4.70 19.55
CA PRO A 146 11.94 -4.55 20.82
C PRO A 146 10.76 -3.59 20.70
N VAL A 147 9.61 -3.97 21.27
CA VAL A 147 8.44 -3.08 21.40
C VAL A 147 8.65 -2.16 22.61
N PRO A 148 8.55 -0.82 22.48
CA PRO A 148 8.58 0.07 23.64
C PRO A 148 7.37 -0.21 24.54
N SER A 149 7.62 -0.52 25.81
CA SER A 149 6.58 -0.78 26.81
C SER A 149 6.13 0.54 27.44
N HIS A 150 4.84 0.87 27.34
CA HIS A 150 4.22 2.03 27.98
C HIS A 150 3.64 1.72 29.37
N SER A 151 3.94 2.58 30.36
CA SER A 151 3.22 2.91 31.62
C SER A 151 4.08 3.98 32.34
N THR A 152 3.67 5.12 32.91
CA THR A 152 2.45 5.53 33.65
C THR A 152 2.43 7.08 33.84
N ILE A 153 1.25 7.59 34.24
CA ILE A 153 0.77 8.98 34.42
C ILE A 153 1.55 9.88 35.42
N ALA A 154 1.83 11.15 35.06
CA ALA A 154 1.72 12.38 35.91
C ALA A 154 1.97 13.68 35.11
N THR A 155 1.21 14.74 35.43
CA THR A 155 1.10 16.07 34.79
C THR A 155 2.17 17.11 35.28
N PRO A 156 2.17 18.36 34.79
CA PRO A 156 3.09 18.95 33.81
C PRO A 156 4.26 19.76 34.40
N SER A 157 5.29 20.07 33.61
CA SER A 157 6.24 21.15 33.91
C SER A 157 6.78 21.79 32.62
N LEU A 158 6.63 23.11 32.52
CA LEU A 158 7.11 23.95 31.42
C LEU A 158 8.63 24.13 31.47
N ASN A 159 9.23 24.12 30.27
CA ASN A 159 10.44 24.83 29.87
C ASN A 159 11.79 24.37 30.44
N GLN A 160 12.53 23.59 29.65
CA GLN A 160 13.64 24.05 28.81
C GLN A 160 14.54 22.87 28.42
N LEU A 161 14.69 22.62 27.12
CA LEU A 161 15.96 22.74 26.40
C LEU A 161 15.73 22.33 24.94
N ALA A 162 16.04 23.28 24.06
CA ALA A 162 15.90 23.16 22.63
C ALA A 162 16.84 22.10 22.03
N ASN A 163 16.35 21.56 20.91
CA ASN A 163 17.02 20.81 19.84
C ASN A 163 17.00 19.27 19.91
N LYS A 164 16.54 18.71 18.78
CA LYS A 164 16.41 17.29 18.35
C LYS A 164 15.16 16.54 18.81
N ALA A 165 14.11 16.62 17.99
CA ALA A 165 13.27 15.48 17.61
C ALA A 165 12.31 15.91 16.49
N ALA A 166 12.55 15.48 15.25
CA ALA A 166 11.49 15.32 14.27
C ALA A 166 10.96 13.89 14.48
N SER A 167 9.68 13.80 14.80
CA SER A 167 8.96 12.61 15.25
C SER A 167 8.70 11.68 14.07
N ASP A 168 8.99 10.39 14.26
CA ASP A 168 8.47 9.29 13.45
C ASP A 168 6.98 9.14 13.73
N THR A 169 6.20 9.20 12.68
CA THR A 169 4.76 8.99 12.73
C THR A 169 4.46 7.97 11.65
N VAL A 170 3.83 6.89 12.08
CA VAL A 170 3.68 5.71 11.23
C VAL A 170 2.58 6.04 10.23
N THR A 171 2.98 6.42 9.01
CA THR A 171 2.06 6.60 7.89
C THR A 171 1.08 5.42 7.78
N PRO A 172 -0.24 5.69 7.66
CA PRO A 172 -1.25 4.64 7.51
C PRO A 172 -0.94 3.74 6.30
N TRP A 173 -0.94 2.43 6.52
CA TRP A 173 -0.69 1.45 5.46
C TRP A 173 -1.74 1.55 4.37
N THR A 174 -1.30 1.54 3.12
CA THR A 174 -2.17 1.62 1.95
C THR A 174 -3.04 0.36 1.81
N THR A 175 -4.14 0.47 1.05
CA THR A 175 -5.01 -0.69 0.77
C THR A 175 -4.25 -1.87 0.18
N LYS A 176 -3.31 -1.66 -0.75
CA LYS A 176 -2.50 -2.76 -1.32
C LYS A 176 -1.61 -3.41 -0.27
N GLN A 177 -1.02 -2.62 0.64
CA GLN A 177 -0.23 -3.16 1.74
C GLN A 177 -1.09 -3.99 2.70
N LEU A 178 -2.31 -3.54 3.02
CA LEU A 178 -3.26 -4.30 3.85
C LEU A 178 -3.78 -5.56 3.15
N GLN A 179 -4.17 -5.46 1.87
CA GLN A 179 -4.70 -6.57 1.05
C GLN A 179 -3.62 -7.59 0.65
N SER A 180 -2.34 -7.24 0.71
CA SER A 180 -1.24 -8.19 0.56
C SER A 180 -1.01 -9.08 1.79
N GLN A 181 -1.62 -8.74 2.94
CA GLN A 181 -1.50 -9.53 4.17
C GLN A 181 -2.51 -10.68 4.19
N THR A 182 -2.22 -11.75 3.46
CA THR A 182 -3.09 -12.95 3.37
C THR A 182 -3.47 -13.52 4.74
N HIS A 183 -2.57 -13.48 5.73
CA HIS A 183 -2.86 -13.93 7.10
C HIS A 183 -3.89 -13.04 7.81
N LEU A 184 -3.77 -11.72 7.68
CA LEU A 184 -4.72 -10.75 8.23
C LEU A 184 -6.11 -10.98 7.63
N ILE A 185 -6.19 -11.09 6.31
CA ILE A 185 -7.43 -11.25 5.56
C ILE A 185 -8.10 -12.58 5.89
N ASN A 186 -7.34 -13.67 5.92
CA ASN A 186 -7.86 -14.98 6.28
C ASN A 186 -8.34 -15.01 7.73
N THR A 187 -7.62 -14.36 8.65
CA THR A 187 -8.03 -14.24 10.05
C THR A 187 -9.36 -13.48 10.18
N LEU A 188 -9.48 -12.32 9.55
CA LEU A 188 -10.72 -11.52 9.54
C LEU A 188 -11.88 -12.27 8.87
N ASN A 189 -11.63 -12.94 7.75
CA ASN A 189 -12.63 -13.75 7.04
C ASN A 189 -13.12 -14.93 7.89
N ASN A 190 -12.23 -15.60 8.62
CA ASN A 190 -12.61 -16.71 9.51
C ASN A 190 -13.44 -16.19 10.68
N ILE A 191 -13.06 -15.06 11.29
CA ILE A 191 -13.86 -14.45 12.37
C ILE A 191 -15.28 -14.08 11.88
N ILE A 192 -15.44 -13.57 10.66
CA ILE A 192 -16.77 -13.28 10.08
C ILE A 192 -17.56 -14.56 9.83
N LYS A 193 -16.92 -15.60 9.29
CA LYS A 193 -17.58 -16.88 8.93
C LYS A 193 -17.99 -17.68 10.16
N ASP A 194 -17.20 -17.64 11.22
CA ASP A 194 -17.39 -18.41 12.44
C ASP A 194 -18.20 -17.64 13.50
N ASP A 195 -18.73 -16.45 13.18
CA ASP A 195 -19.53 -15.64 14.11
C ASP A 195 -20.93 -16.28 14.35
N PRO A 196 -21.21 -16.81 15.55
CA PRO A 196 -22.48 -17.47 15.86
C PRO A 196 -23.67 -16.50 15.90
N ASN A 197 -23.41 -15.18 15.95
CA ASN A 197 -24.43 -14.13 15.95
C ASN A 197 -24.60 -13.47 14.57
N ALA A 198 -23.99 -14.02 13.52
CA ALA A 198 -24.11 -13.47 12.17
C ALA A 198 -25.54 -13.63 11.62
N HIS A 199 -26.11 -12.55 11.07
CA HIS A 199 -27.42 -12.56 10.40
C HIS A 199 -27.27 -12.22 8.92
N ASN A 200 -27.71 -13.11 8.02
CA ASN A 200 -27.58 -12.97 6.56
C ASN A 200 -26.14 -12.67 6.07
N GLY A 201 -25.14 -13.24 6.76
CA GLY A 201 -23.71 -13.05 6.47
C GLY A 201 -23.11 -11.72 6.96
N TRP A 202 -23.85 -10.95 7.77
CA TRP A 202 -23.35 -9.74 8.42
C TRP A 202 -22.92 -10.04 9.85
N SER A 203 -21.69 -9.66 10.18
CA SER A 203 -21.11 -9.77 11.53
C SER A 203 -20.93 -8.38 12.15
N ASN A 204 -21.06 -8.27 13.47
CA ASN A 204 -20.92 -7.00 14.18
C ASN A 204 -19.43 -6.62 14.30
N LEU A 205 -19.09 -5.38 13.95
CA LEU A 205 -17.71 -4.90 13.90
C LEU A 205 -17.05 -4.88 15.30
N SER A 206 -17.82 -4.62 16.36
CA SER A 206 -17.33 -4.64 17.75
C SER A 206 -17.05 -6.07 18.21
N HIS A 207 -17.86 -7.05 17.77
CA HIS A 207 -17.57 -8.47 17.99
C HIS A 207 -16.29 -8.88 17.25
N LEU A 208 -16.13 -8.43 16.00
CA LEU A 208 -14.95 -8.71 15.19
C LEU A 208 -13.66 -8.14 15.81
N ALA A 209 -13.70 -6.88 16.24
CA ALA A 209 -12.59 -6.21 16.95
C ALA A 209 -12.26 -6.93 18.26
N GLY A 210 -13.28 -7.35 19.02
CA GLY A 210 -13.14 -8.09 20.26
C GLY A 210 -12.44 -9.44 20.05
N GLN A 211 -12.87 -10.23 19.05
CA GLN A 211 -12.25 -11.51 18.73
C GLN A 211 -10.81 -11.36 18.21
N LEU A 212 -10.55 -10.32 17.41
CA LEU A 212 -9.20 -10.01 16.92
C LEU A 212 -8.26 -9.65 18.09
N SER A 213 -8.70 -8.80 19.02
CA SER A 213 -7.89 -8.42 20.19
C SER A 213 -7.67 -9.59 21.16
N LYS A 214 -8.64 -10.49 21.32
CA LYS A 214 -8.59 -11.59 22.29
C LYS A 214 -7.79 -12.80 21.80
N ASN A 215 -7.92 -13.16 20.52
CA ASN A 215 -7.35 -14.39 19.96
C ASN A 215 -6.20 -14.13 18.97
N HIS A 216 -6.00 -12.88 18.56
CA HIS A 216 -4.98 -12.46 17.59
C HIS A 216 -4.31 -11.15 18.00
N ASP A 217 -3.86 -11.05 19.26
CA ASP A 217 -3.25 -9.85 19.87
C ASP A 217 -1.96 -9.38 19.15
N HIS A 218 -1.43 -10.19 18.22
CA HIS A 218 -0.35 -9.81 17.30
C HIS A 218 -0.80 -8.93 16.12
N ILE A 219 -2.11 -8.77 15.89
CA ILE A 219 -2.70 -7.90 14.86
C ILE A 219 -3.18 -6.60 15.53
N LYS A 220 -2.22 -5.69 15.78
CA LYS A 220 -2.51 -4.37 16.35
C LYS A 220 -2.71 -3.34 15.25
N LEU A 221 -3.78 -2.55 15.34
CA LEU A 221 -4.11 -1.57 14.29
C LEU A 221 -3.03 -0.49 14.16
N SER A 222 -2.39 -0.10 15.27
CA SER A 222 -1.29 0.87 15.29
C SER A 222 -0.08 0.41 14.47
N LYS A 223 0.13 -0.91 14.30
CA LYS A 223 1.16 -1.48 13.41
C LYS A 223 0.94 -1.09 11.95
N TYR A 224 -0.31 -0.87 11.59
CA TYR A 224 -0.75 -0.52 10.24
C TYR A 224 -1.01 0.99 10.11
N GLY A 225 -0.71 1.79 11.13
CA GLY A 225 -1.02 3.23 11.18
C GLY A 225 -2.51 3.54 11.29
N TYR A 226 -3.32 2.64 11.87
CA TYR A 226 -4.74 2.87 12.12
C TYR A 226 -5.03 2.89 13.63
N GLU A 227 -5.78 3.88 14.09
CA GLU A 227 -6.21 3.95 15.50
C GLU A 227 -7.58 3.28 15.72
N LYS A 228 -8.46 3.37 14.72
CA LYS A 228 -9.85 2.89 14.78
C LYS A 228 -10.05 1.67 13.89
N PHE A 229 -10.70 0.64 14.44
CA PHE A 229 -10.96 -0.61 13.73
C PHE A 229 -11.90 -0.43 12.52
N SER A 230 -12.82 0.53 12.61
CA SER A 230 -13.66 0.94 11.48
C SER A 230 -12.82 1.44 10.31
N THR A 231 -11.83 2.30 10.57
CA THR A 231 -10.96 2.87 9.54
C THR A 231 -10.05 1.79 8.94
N PHE A 232 -9.50 0.91 9.78
CA PHE A 232 -8.68 -0.24 9.35
C PHE A 232 -9.45 -1.23 8.45
N ILE A 233 -10.66 -1.62 8.85
CA ILE A 233 -11.52 -2.52 8.04
C ILE A 233 -11.98 -1.83 6.76
N THR A 234 -12.22 -0.53 6.78
CA THR A 234 -12.55 0.26 5.59
C THR A 234 -11.37 0.31 4.62
N ALA A 235 -10.15 0.53 5.12
CA ALA A 235 -8.93 0.58 4.32
C ALA A 235 -8.57 -0.76 3.66
N LEU A 236 -8.99 -1.89 4.25
CA LEU A 236 -8.85 -3.22 3.66
C LEU A 236 -9.72 -3.41 2.41
N ARG A 237 -10.86 -2.74 2.29
CA ARG A 237 -11.77 -2.75 1.11
C ARG A 237 -12.31 -4.11 0.63
N LEU A 238 -12.08 -5.17 1.41
CA LEU A 238 -12.58 -6.53 1.16
C LEU A 238 -13.98 -6.79 1.78
N TYR A 239 -14.51 -5.81 2.51
CA TYR A 239 -15.73 -5.94 3.31
C TYR A 239 -16.75 -4.85 2.96
N ASP A 240 -18.02 -5.23 2.82
CA ASP A 240 -19.14 -4.31 2.85
C ASP A 240 -19.39 -3.88 4.29
N ILE A 241 -19.54 -2.56 4.53
CA ILE A 241 -19.75 -2.00 5.87
C ILE A 241 -21.09 -1.26 5.89
N ARG A 242 -21.93 -1.55 6.89
CA ARG A 242 -23.20 -0.83 7.12
C ARG A 242 -23.36 -0.44 8.58
N ARG A 243 -24.05 0.67 8.83
CA ARG A 243 -24.46 1.11 10.18
C ARG A 243 -25.93 0.77 10.40
N GLN A 244 -26.24 0.04 11.48
CA GLN A 244 -27.61 -0.33 11.86
C GLN A 244 -27.73 -0.39 13.38
N ASN A 245 -28.79 0.20 13.96
CA ASN A 245 -29.06 0.25 15.40
C ASN A 245 -27.85 0.69 16.26
N ASN A 246 -27.20 1.79 15.87
CA ASN A 246 -26.04 2.38 16.54
C ASN A 246 -24.76 1.49 16.59
N GLY A 247 -24.71 0.40 15.82
CA GLY A 247 -23.53 -0.44 15.62
C GLY A 247 -23.08 -0.53 14.16
N PHE A 248 -21.80 -0.85 13.93
CA PHE A 248 -21.23 -1.13 12.61
C PHE A 248 -21.25 -2.64 12.33
N TRP A 249 -21.51 -3.01 11.08
CA TRP A 249 -21.58 -4.39 10.63
C TRP A 249 -20.73 -4.56 9.38
N ALA A 250 -20.00 -5.67 9.30
CA ALA A 250 -19.15 -6.03 8.16
C ALA A 250 -19.62 -7.35 7.52
N LYS A 251 -19.52 -7.43 6.19
CA LYS A 251 -19.78 -8.66 5.41
C LYS A 251 -18.71 -8.81 4.34
N ILE A 252 -18.25 -10.05 4.09
CA ILE A 252 -17.29 -10.33 3.02
C ILE A 252 -17.94 -10.03 1.67
N LYS A 253 -17.27 -9.23 0.82
CA LYS A 253 -17.74 -8.96 -0.54
C LYS A 253 -17.80 -10.26 -1.34
N SER A 254 -18.94 -10.57 -1.96
CA SER A 254 -19.10 -11.75 -2.81
C SER A 254 -18.37 -11.54 -4.13
N GLN A 255 -17.38 -12.39 -4.46
CA GLN A 255 -16.88 -12.49 -5.83
C GLN A 255 -17.93 -13.23 -6.68
N ASN A 256 -18.85 -12.49 -7.29
CA ASN A 256 -19.56 -12.97 -8.48
C ASN A 256 -18.96 -12.27 -9.70
N PRO A 257 -18.51 -13.00 -10.73
CA PRO A 257 -18.04 -12.36 -11.95
C PRO A 257 -19.24 -11.75 -12.67
N PRO A 258 -19.16 -10.52 -13.20
CA PRO A 258 -20.02 -10.16 -14.31
C PRO A 258 -19.52 -10.95 -15.53
N THR A 259 -20.28 -11.96 -15.92
CA THR A 259 -20.18 -12.54 -17.25
C THR A 259 -20.50 -11.45 -18.27
N SER A 260 -19.47 -10.80 -18.82
CA SER A 260 -19.61 -10.05 -20.06
C SER A 260 -18.64 -10.60 -21.09
N ASN A 261 -19.18 -11.35 -22.04
CA ASN A 261 -18.53 -11.67 -23.31
C ASN A 261 -18.03 -10.38 -23.96
N ARG A 262 -16.72 -10.11 -23.96
CA ARG A 262 -16.10 -9.13 -24.86
C ARG A 262 -15.33 -9.87 -25.95
N ARG A 263 -15.90 -9.83 -27.16
CA ARG A 263 -15.24 -10.19 -28.42
C ARG A 263 -14.00 -9.31 -28.60
N VAL A 264 -12.89 -9.95 -28.92
CA VAL A 264 -11.69 -9.30 -29.46
C VAL A 264 -12.05 -8.64 -30.78
N VAL A 265 -11.88 -7.32 -30.88
CA VAL A 265 -11.79 -6.61 -32.17
C VAL A 265 -10.57 -5.70 -32.13
N ALA A 266 -9.69 -5.91 -33.09
CA ALA A 266 -8.42 -5.23 -33.27
C ALA A 266 -8.57 -3.76 -33.69
N ASN A 267 -7.57 -2.97 -33.26
CA ASN A 267 -7.08 -1.67 -33.76
C ASN A 267 -8.00 -0.80 -34.61
N LYS A 268 -8.35 0.39 -34.07
CA LYS A 268 -8.22 1.69 -34.76
C LYS A 268 -8.37 2.85 -33.75
N PRO A 269 -7.71 4.00 -34.01
CA PRO A 269 -7.81 5.16 -33.15
C PRO A 269 -9.23 5.72 -33.26
N VAL A 270 -9.74 6.42 -32.24
CA VAL A 270 -10.57 7.64 -32.36
C VAL A 270 -11.34 7.95 -31.07
N ILE A 271 -11.18 9.21 -30.68
CA ILE A 271 -12.06 10.10 -29.92
C ILE A 271 -13.55 9.81 -30.20
N LYS A 272 -14.28 9.23 -29.25
CA LYS A 272 -15.76 9.24 -29.26
C LYS A 272 -16.30 9.71 -27.93
N GLN A 273 -16.44 11.03 -27.81
CA GLN A 273 -17.36 11.64 -26.87
C GLN A 273 -18.78 11.34 -27.37
N THR A 274 -19.44 10.35 -26.79
CA THR A 274 -20.86 10.10 -27.06
C THR A 274 -21.63 10.66 -25.89
N LEU A 275 -21.90 11.97 -25.91
CA LEU A 275 -22.96 12.56 -25.10
C LEU A 275 -24.26 11.90 -25.57
N ALA A 276 -24.75 10.93 -24.80
CA ALA A 276 -26.07 10.37 -25.06
C ALA A 276 -27.12 11.47 -24.76
N ASN A 277 -27.58 12.18 -25.80
CA ASN A 277 -28.79 13.01 -25.80
C ASN A 277 -28.95 14.08 -24.70
N VAL A 278 -27.87 14.73 -24.26
CA VAL A 278 -27.99 15.96 -23.48
C VAL A 278 -27.00 16.99 -24.03
N ASP A 279 -27.48 17.90 -24.89
CA ASP A 279 -26.74 19.10 -25.36
C ASP A 279 -26.35 20.04 -24.19
N SER A 280 -26.80 19.73 -22.98
CA SER A 280 -26.58 20.48 -21.76
C SER A 280 -25.59 19.76 -20.85
N THR A 281 -24.52 20.47 -20.48
CA THR A 281 -23.63 20.06 -19.38
C THR A 281 -24.31 20.18 -18.02
N LEU A 282 -25.48 20.83 -17.95
CA LEU A 282 -26.31 20.93 -16.75
C LEU A 282 -27.32 19.78 -16.65
N PHE A 283 -27.41 19.19 -15.47
CA PHE A 283 -28.40 18.19 -15.11
C PHE A 283 -28.93 18.45 -13.70
N ALA A 284 -30.08 17.85 -13.37
CA ALA A 284 -30.72 18.04 -12.08
C ALA A 284 -29.85 17.54 -10.93
N ALA A 285 -30.03 18.12 -9.74
CA ALA A 285 -29.45 17.60 -8.52
C ALA A 285 -30.17 16.30 -8.11
N THR A 286 -29.75 15.17 -8.69
CA THR A 286 -30.26 13.81 -8.42
C THR A 286 -29.13 12.89 -7.96
N PRO A 287 -29.44 11.71 -7.40
CA PRO A 287 -28.42 10.70 -7.13
C PRO A 287 -27.82 10.16 -8.43
N ILE A 288 -26.50 10.28 -8.56
CA ILE A 288 -25.73 9.80 -9.71
C ILE A 288 -24.73 8.74 -9.30
N VAL A 289 -24.34 7.91 -10.26
CA VAL A 289 -23.21 6.98 -10.17
C VAL A 289 -22.19 7.35 -11.23
N ILE A 290 -20.93 7.48 -10.82
CA ILE A 290 -19.78 7.80 -11.66
C ILE A 290 -18.85 6.60 -11.64
N LYS A 291 -18.60 5.99 -12.79
CA LYS A 291 -17.67 4.88 -12.97
C LYS A 291 -16.45 5.37 -13.72
N ILE A 292 -15.28 5.17 -13.13
CA ILE A 292 -13.98 5.46 -13.72
C ILE A 292 -13.23 4.14 -13.82
N ILE A 293 -12.91 3.71 -15.05
CA ILE A 293 -12.05 2.54 -15.30
C ILE A 293 -10.69 3.06 -15.76
N ALA A 294 -9.64 2.64 -15.08
CA ALA A 294 -8.26 3.03 -15.36
C ALA A 294 -7.32 1.85 -15.09
N ALA A 295 -6.01 1.99 -15.33
CA ALA A 295 -5.04 0.98 -14.92
C ALA A 295 -5.08 0.73 -13.39
N SER A 296 -4.76 -0.49 -12.95
CA SER A 296 -4.82 -0.91 -11.52
C SER A 296 -3.84 -0.17 -10.59
N THR A 297 -2.93 0.62 -11.17
CA THR A 297 -1.97 1.49 -10.47
C THR A 297 -2.44 2.93 -10.33
N ILE A 298 -3.59 3.29 -10.92
CA ILE A 298 -4.15 4.64 -10.89
C ILE A 298 -5.32 4.68 -9.92
N ASP A 299 -5.26 5.60 -8.96
CA ASP A 299 -6.33 5.83 -8.00
C ASP A 299 -7.18 7.03 -8.41
N ALA A 300 -8.50 6.89 -8.33
CA ALA A 300 -9.42 7.99 -8.47
C ALA A 300 -9.71 8.64 -7.10
N VAL A 301 -9.64 9.97 -7.06
CA VAL A 301 -9.81 10.77 -5.85
C VAL A 301 -10.79 11.89 -6.14
N LEU A 302 -11.70 12.12 -5.21
CA LEU A 302 -12.70 13.18 -5.26
C LEU A 302 -12.47 14.18 -4.13
N PHE A 303 -12.51 15.47 -4.44
CA PHE A 303 -12.56 16.55 -3.46
C PHE A 303 -13.90 17.29 -3.55
N ARG A 304 -14.62 17.39 -2.42
CA ARG A 304 -15.76 18.30 -2.24
C ARG A 304 -15.22 19.65 -1.78
N VAL A 305 -15.45 20.70 -2.55
CA VAL A 305 -14.86 22.01 -2.24
C VAL A 305 -15.91 23.12 -2.19
N ASP A 306 -15.60 24.13 -1.39
CA ASP A 306 -16.36 25.36 -1.22
C ASP A 306 -16.11 26.38 -2.34
N ALA A 307 -16.66 27.59 -2.19
CA ALA A 307 -16.46 28.72 -3.09
C ALA A 307 -14.99 29.11 -3.30
N ASN A 308 -14.15 28.88 -2.29
CA ASN A 308 -12.72 29.15 -2.33
C ASN A 308 -11.92 28.00 -2.95
N LYS A 309 -12.60 26.95 -3.43
CA LYS A 309 -12.02 25.71 -3.93
C LYS A 309 -11.18 24.98 -2.87
N LYS A 310 -11.60 25.09 -1.61
CA LYS A 310 -11.01 24.37 -0.48
C LYS A 310 -11.99 23.36 0.09
N VAL A 311 -11.47 22.24 0.58
CA VAL A 311 -12.26 21.31 1.39
C VAL A 311 -12.61 21.99 2.72
N ARG A 312 -13.72 21.59 3.35
CA ARG A 312 -14.08 22.12 4.69
C ARG A 312 -13.35 21.39 5.80
N GLY A 313 -12.90 20.17 5.51
CA GLY A 313 -12.16 19.27 6.37
C GLY A 313 -11.76 18.02 5.58
N ASP A 314 -10.99 17.13 6.19
CA ASP A 314 -10.48 15.93 5.54
C ASP A 314 -11.59 15.02 5.05
N GLU A 315 -12.76 15.02 5.70
CA GLU A 315 -13.97 14.24 5.34
C GLU A 315 -14.53 14.55 3.94
N ASP A 316 -14.14 15.69 3.37
CA ASP A 316 -14.54 16.14 2.05
C ASP A 316 -13.61 15.59 0.93
N MET A 317 -12.54 14.88 1.29
CA MET A 317 -11.68 14.13 0.37
C MET A 317 -12.07 12.65 0.33
N ILE A 318 -12.62 12.16 -0.78
CA ILE A 318 -13.04 10.77 -0.95
C ILE A 318 -12.02 10.03 -1.82
N PHE A 319 -11.47 8.96 -1.27
CA PHE A 319 -10.46 8.13 -1.93
C PHE A 319 -10.49 6.72 -1.34
N TYR A 320 -9.69 5.82 -1.91
CA TYR A 320 -8.80 5.04 -1.06
C TYR A 320 -9.23 4.63 0.36
N GLY A 321 -8.58 5.31 1.31
CA GLY A 321 -8.72 5.12 2.75
C GLY A 321 -9.92 5.84 3.36
N GLN A 322 -10.64 6.67 2.58
CA GLN A 322 -11.86 7.35 3.03
C GLN A 322 -12.94 7.22 1.96
N THR A 323 -13.68 6.12 2.02
CA THR A 323 -14.62 5.71 0.96
C THR A 323 -16.00 6.37 1.08
N HIS A 324 -16.21 7.28 2.02
CA HIS A 324 -17.47 8.00 2.16
C HIS A 324 -17.26 9.38 2.77
N SER A 325 -18.18 10.29 2.48
CA SER A 325 -18.26 11.57 3.19
C SER A 325 -18.99 11.40 4.53
N GLU A 326 -18.74 12.31 5.47
CA GLU A 326 -19.35 12.27 6.81
C GLU A 326 -20.90 12.26 6.76
N ASP A 327 -21.49 13.04 5.86
CA ASP A 327 -22.93 13.12 5.65
C ASP A 327 -23.50 11.92 4.85
N GLY A 328 -22.65 11.01 4.40
CA GLY A 328 -23.02 9.80 3.66
C GLY A 328 -23.57 10.05 2.25
N THR A 329 -23.49 11.29 1.76
CA THR A 329 -24.01 11.68 0.44
C THR A 329 -23.09 11.26 -0.70
N ILE A 330 -21.82 10.97 -0.40
CA ILE A 330 -20.86 10.40 -1.34
C ILE A 330 -20.31 9.10 -0.78
N LYS A 331 -20.23 8.09 -1.64
CA LYS A 331 -19.58 6.80 -1.39
C LYS A 331 -18.71 6.41 -2.57
N LEU A 332 -17.62 5.71 -2.30
CA LEU A 332 -16.71 5.12 -3.29
C LEU A 332 -16.68 3.61 -3.07
N ASP A 333 -17.05 2.85 -4.09
CA ASP A 333 -16.71 1.44 -4.21
C ASP A 333 -15.61 1.28 -5.26
N GLN A 334 -14.52 0.60 -4.91
CA GLN A 334 -13.41 0.37 -5.84
C GLN A 334 -13.20 -1.12 -6.00
N GLN A 335 -13.22 -1.56 -7.25
CA GLN A 335 -12.92 -2.91 -7.68
C GLN A 335 -11.57 -2.90 -8.37
N LEU A 336 -10.74 -3.88 -8.06
CA LEU A 336 -9.39 -4.01 -8.60
C LEU A 336 -9.29 -5.39 -9.24
N ASP A 337 -8.84 -5.39 -10.49
CA ASP A 337 -8.36 -6.56 -11.21
C ASP A 337 -6.85 -6.44 -11.40
N ASP A 338 -6.19 -7.47 -11.92
CA ASP A 338 -4.73 -7.50 -12.09
C ASP A 338 -4.22 -6.34 -12.97
N SER A 339 -5.01 -5.93 -13.98
CA SER A 339 -4.66 -4.87 -14.93
C SER A 339 -5.43 -3.56 -14.77
N GLU A 340 -6.66 -3.61 -14.27
CA GLU A 340 -7.58 -2.46 -14.23
C GLU A 340 -8.10 -2.16 -12.82
N SER A 341 -8.44 -0.91 -12.57
CA SER A 341 -9.22 -0.47 -11.44
C SER A 341 -10.53 0.13 -11.93
N LEU A 342 -11.64 -0.26 -11.30
CA LEU A 342 -12.95 0.38 -11.44
C LEU A 342 -13.23 1.14 -10.15
N SER A 343 -13.31 2.46 -10.24
CA SER A 343 -13.75 3.35 -9.15
C SER A 343 -15.17 3.82 -9.41
N GLU A 344 -16.12 3.38 -8.58
CA GLU A 344 -17.53 3.74 -8.63
C GLU A 344 -17.87 4.72 -7.51
N PHE A 345 -18.11 5.99 -7.85
CA PHE A 345 -18.60 7.00 -6.91
C PHE A 345 -20.12 7.10 -7.00
N SER A 346 -20.80 6.77 -5.91
CA SER A 346 -22.22 7.10 -5.72
C SER A 346 -22.33 8.48 -5.07
N CYS A 347 -22.94 9.45 -5.75
CA CYS A 347 -23.08 10.82 -5.28
C CYS A 347 -24.55 11.26 -5.27
N ASP A 348 -25.12 11.53 -4.10
CA ASP A 348 -26.41 12.17 -3.96
C ASP A 348 -26.26 13.68 -4.08
N LEU A 349 -26.39 14.20 -5.30
CA LEU A 349 -26.21 15.62 -5.59
C LEU A 349 -27.29 16.50 -4.97
N SER A 350 -28.47 15.92 -4.73
CA SER A 350 -29.62 16.59 -4.11
C SER A 350 -29.38 16.91 -2.63
N LYS A 351 -28.53 16.10 -1.97
CA LYS A 351 -28.25 16.21 -0.53
C LYS A 351 -26.91 16.88 -0.22
N GLN A 352 -26.17 17.33 -1.23
CA GLN A 352 -24.91 18.03 -0.99
C GLN A 352 -25.16 19.30 -0.15
N PRO A 353 -24.37 19.54 0.93
CA PRO A 353 -24.49 20.74 1.74
C PRO A 353 -24.39 22.01 0.90
N ALA A 354 -25.09 23.06 1.33
CA ALA A 354 -25.07 24.35 0.61
C ALA A 354 -23.67 24.97 0.49
N ALA A 355 -22.76 24.65 1.42
CA ALA A 355 -21.38 25.10 1.40
C ALA A 355 -20.52 24.40 0.33
N ILE A 356 -20.95 23.26 -0.24
CA ILE A 356 -20.23 22.58 -1.30
C ILE A 356 -20.69 23.11 -2.66
N GLU A 357 -19.77 23.80 -3.34
CA GLU A 357 -20.03 24.37 -4.66
C GLU A 357 -19.50 23.49 -5.79
N GLN A 358 -18.52 22.63 -5.52
CA GLN A 358 -17.91 21.81 -6.56
C GLN A 358 -17.45 20.43 -6.06
N LEU A 359 -17.67 19.41 -6.88
CA LEU A 359 -17.08 18.09 -6.78
C LEU A 359 -15.97 17.96 -7.82
N THR A 360 -14.76 17.65 -7.38
CA THR A 360 -13.55 17.67 -8.21
C THR A 360 -12.95 16.28 -8.31
N PHE A 361 -12.96 15.67 -9.49
CA PHE A 361 -12.47 14.31 -9.70
C PHE A 361 -11.08 14.34 -10.32
N THR A 362 -10.15 13.67 -9.66
CA THR A 362 -8.74 13.60 -10.02
C THR A 362 -8.28 12.14 -10.09
N LEU A 363 -7.23 11.91 -10.88
CA LEU A 363 -6.51 10.65 -10.91
C LEU A 363 -5.12 10.89 -10.35
N SER A 364 -4.63 9.98 -9.52
CA SER A 364 -3.28 10.04 -8.96
C SER A 364 -2.62 8.67 -9.04
N SER A 365 -1.34 8.65 -9.40
CA SER A 365 -0.50 7.45 -9.29
C SER A 365 0.94 7.88 -9.04
N GLU A 366 1.63 7.21 -8.12
CA GLU A 366 3.08 7.40 -7.94
C GLU A 366 3.88 6.95 -9.17
N LEU A 367 3.25 6.16 -10.04
CA LEU A 367 3.84 5.64 -11.27
C LEU A 367 3.35 6.36 -12.52
N LEU A 368 2.46 7.36 -12.45
CA LEU A 368 1.86 7.97 -13.66
C LEU A 368 2.90 8.45 -14.68
N ASP A 369 3.98 9.08 -14.19
CA ASP A 369 5.11 9.54 -15.01
C ASP A 369 5.82 8.37 -15.72
N SER A 370 5.99 7.24 -15.03
CA SER A 370 6.64 6.04 -15.56
C SER A 370 5.71 5.22 -16.45
N LEU A 371 4.43 5.12 -16.12
CA LEU A 371 3.43 4.36 -16.88
C LEU A 371 3.31 4.94 -18.30
N SER A 372 3.35 6.27 -18.44
CA SER A 372 3.29 6.94 -19.75
C SER A 372 4.50 6.61 -20.65
N LEU A 373 5.67 6.37 -20.05
CA LEU A 373 6.90 5.99 -20.77
C LEU A 373 6.98 4.50 -21.13
N TYR A 374 6.39 3.60 -20.32
CA TYR A 374 6.57 2.14 -20.44
C TYR A 374 5.39 1.40 -21.11
N LEU A 375 4.15 1.87 -20.97
CA LEU A 375 2.96 1.10 -21.33
C LEU A 375 2.25 1.54 -22.63
N GLY A 376 2.70 2.62 -23.27
CA GLY A 376 1.97 3.18 -24.41
C GLY A 376 0.66 3.84 -23.98
N GLN A 377 -0.40 3.72 -24.79
CA GLN A 377 -1.69 4.40 -24.61
C GLN A 377 -2.37 3.99 -23.28
N ILE A 378 -2.39 4.89 -22.31
CA ILE A 378 -3.17 4.72 -21.07
C ILE A 378 -4.52 5.39 -21.29
N SER A 379 -5.59 4.62 -21.37
CA SER A 379 -6.93 5.17 -21.45
C SER A 379 -7.68 5.10 -20.12
N VAL A 380 -8.61 6.04 -19.95
CA VAL A 380 -9.53 6.11 -18.81
C VAL A 380 -10.93 6.13 -19.38
N GLU A 381 -11.75 5.14 -19.04
CA GLU A 381 -13.18 5.16 -19.36
C GLU A 381 -13.95 5.85 -18.23
N LEU A 382 -14.85 6.77 -18.57
CA LEU A 382 -15.73 7.49 -17.65
C LEU A 382 -17.19 7.31 -18.06
N ASN A 383 -18.02 6.87 -17.11
CA ASN A 383 -19.47 6.83 -17.26
C ASN A 383 -20.14 7.51 -16.08
N ILE A 384 -21.10 8.40 -16.35
CA ILE A 384 -21.92 9.08 -15.34
C ILE A 384 -23.38 8.77 -15.65
N THR A 385 -24.08 8.20 -14.68
CA THR A 385 -25.47 7.76 -14.82
C THR A 385 -26.32 8.39 -13.71
N ASP A 386 -27.43 9.01 -14.07
CA ASP A 386 -28.49 9.34 -13.13
C ASP A 386 -29.20 8.06 -12.71
N THR A 387 -29.18 7.74 -11.43
CA THR A 387 -29.74 6.48 -10.90
C THR A 387 -31.25 6.52 -10.74
N GLN A 388 -31.85 7.70 -10.66
CA GLN A 388 -33.30 7.85 -10.50
C GLN A 388 -34.00 7.66 -11.84
N SER A 389 -33.44 8.23 -12.90
CA SER A 389 -33.97 8.12 -14.27
C SER A 389 -33.33 6.99 -15.08
N ASN A 390 -32.23 6.41 -14.58
CA ASN A 390 -31.40 5.42 -15.28
C ASN A 390 -30.88 5.94 -16.64
N ILE A 391 -30.64 7.25 -16.73
CA ILE A 391 -30.14 7.93 -17.92
C ILE A 391 -28.62 8.12 -17.79
N VAL A 392 -27.89 7.76 -18.84
CA VAL A 392 -26.46 8.07 -18.95
C VAL A 392 -26.31 9.56 -19.24
N LEU A 393 -25.78 10.31 -18.27
CA LEU A 393 -25.49 11.75 -18.39
C LEU A 393 -24.19 11.99 -19.17
N PHE A 394 -23.21 11.10 -19.02
CA PHE A 394 -21.95 11.18 -19.75
C PHE A 394 -21.35 9.78 -19.96
N SER A 395 -20.76 9.54 -21.13
CA SER A 395 -19.94 8.36 -21.40
C SER A 395 -18.81 8.76 -22.35
N GLY A 396 -17.57 8.41 -22.01
CA GLY A 396 -16.41 8.73 -22.83
C GLY A 396 -15.14 8.03 -22.37
N GLU A 397 -14.17 7.99 -23.27
CA GLU A 397 -12.83 7.48 -23.02
C GLU A 397 -11.83 8.62 -23.20
N PHE A 398 -10.86 8.73 -22.29
CA PHE A 398 -9.84 9.75 -22.29
C PHE A 398 -8.47 9.11 -22.42
N ASP A 399 -7.70 9.57 -23.39
CA ASP A 399 -6.31 9.17 -23.54
C ASP A 399 -5.42 10.05 -22.65
N LEU A 400 -4.57 9.40 -21.86
CA LEU A 400 -3.56 10.05 -21.02
C LEU A 400 -2.19 10.16 -21.71
N GLN A 401 -2.09 9.84 -23.00
CA GLN A 401 -0.88 10.04 -23.80
C GLN A 401 -0.30 11.46 -23.63
N ASN A 402 1.02 11.53 -23.43
CA ASN A 402 1.79 12.77 -23.26
C ASN A 402 1.43 13.60 -22.01
N LYS A 403 0.72 13.02 -21.02
CA LYS A 403 0.53 13.62 -19.70
C LYS A 403 1.67 13.14 -18.79
N THR A 404 2.66 14.01 -18.56
CA THR A 404 3.92 13.68 -17.87
C THR A 404 3.90 14.00 -16.37
N SER A 405 2.73 14.00 -15.75
CA SER A 405 2.57 14.48 -14.37
C SER A 405 1.92 13.40 -13.50
N LYS A 406 2.34 13.33 -12.23
CA LYS A 406 1.91 12.33 -11.22
C LYS A 406 0.42 12.36 -10.89
N SER A 407 -0.28 13.42 -11.28
CA SER A 407 -1.71 13.59 -11.05
C SER A 407 -2.40 14.29 -12.20
N LEU A 408 -3.69 14.03 -12.36
CA LEU A 408 -4.53 14.57 -13.42
C LEU A 408 -5.87 15.04 -12.84
N LEU A 409 -6.31 16.25 -13.19
CA LEU A 409 -7.68 16.69 -13.00
C LEU A 409 -8.54 16.20 -14.17
N LEU A 410 -9.45 15.27 -13.89
CA LEU A 410 -10.28 14.62 -14.91
C LEU A 410 -11.47 15.50 -15.29
N PHE A 411 -12.32 15.84 -14.33
CA PHE A 411 -13.49 16.70 -14.52
C PHE A 411 -13.97 17.31 -13.20
N THR A 412 -14.91 18.26 -13.30
CA THR A 412 -15.57 18.88 -12.15
C THR A 412 -17.09 18.86 -12.33
N LEU A 413 -17.84 18.66 -11.24
CA LEU A 413 -19.28 18.96 -11.16
C LEU A 413 -19.44 20.22 -10.33
N THR A 414 -20.00 21.29 -10.89
CA THR A 414 -20.15 22.57 -10.19
C THR A 414 -21.63 22.87 -9.98
N ARG A 415 -22.02 23.33 -8.80
CA ARG A 415 -23.39 23.71 -8.50
C ARG A 415 -23.77 24.96 -9.29
N ALA A 416 -24.92 24.92 -9.94
CA ALA A 416 -25.49 26.01 -10.72
C ALA A 416 -26.99 26.15 -10.35
N GLY A 417 -27.25 26.83 -9.23
CA GLY A 417 -28.59 26.90 -8.63
C GLY A 417 -29.06 25.51 -8.15
N ASN A 418 -30.18 25.04 -8.69
CA ASN A 418 -30.76 23.72 -8.36
C ASN A 418 -30.25 22.59 -9.29
N GLN A 419 -29.27 22.89 -10.13
CA GLN A 419 -28.65 21.97 -11.08
C GLN A 419 -27.15 21.84 -10.80
N TRP A 420 -26.54 20.84 -11.43
CA TRP A 420 -25.10 20.63 -11.45
C TRP A 420 -24.59 20.63 -12.87
N GLN A 421 -23.45 21.29 -13.09
CA GLN A 421 -22.79 21.39 -14.37
C GLN A 421 -21.56 20.49 -14.41
N PHE A 422 -21.51 19.55 -15.35
CA PHE A 422 -20.32 18.77 -15.67
C PHE A 422 -19.37 19.55 -16.57
N ALA A 423 -18.11 19.67 -16.16
CA ALA A 423 -17.06 20.28 -16.96
C ALA A 423 -15.86 19.33 -17.05
N PRO A 424 -15.58 18.74 -18.24
CA PRO A 424 -14.35 17.99 -18.47
C PRO A 424 -13.14 18.93 -18.40
N LYS A 425 -12.02 18.46 -17.84
CA LYS A 425 -10.81 19.30 -17.64
C LYS A 425 -9.56 18.71 -18.28
N HIS A 426 -9.28 17.42 -18.08
CA HIS A 426 -8.12 16.70 -18.62
C HIS A 426 -6.77 17.42 -18.41
N GLN A 427 -6.62 18.08 -17.27
CA GLN A 427 -5.48 18.94 -16.97
C GLN A 427 -4.44 18.20 -16.13
N SER A 428 -3.20 18.14 -16.63
CA SER A 428 -2.05 17.66 -15.87
C SER A 428 -1.78 18.54 -14.66
N ILE A 429 -1.43 17.92 -13.55
CA ILE A 429 -1.02 18.61 -12.33
C ILE A 429 0.37 18.10 -11.95
N ASP A 430 1.36 19.00 -12.01
CA ASP A 430 2.75 18.73 -11.60
C ASP A 430 2.86 18.64 -10.08
N GLY A 431 2.40 17.50 -9.55
CA GLY A 431 2.38 17.17 -8.14
C GLY A 431 1.75 15.80 -7.91
N ASN A 432 2.13 15.13 -6.84
CA ASN A 432 1.54 13.86 -6.42
C ASN A 432 0.25 14.11 -5.59
N LEU A 433 -0.32 13.05 -5.01
CA LEU A 433 -1.50 13.15 -4.15
C LEU A 433 -1.31 14.17 -3.01
N ARG A 434 -0.12 14.23 -2.39
CA ARG A 434 0.21 15.23 -1.36
C ARG A 434 0.04 16.66 -1.86
N TYR A 435 0.51 16.97 -3.07
CA TYR A 435 0.27 18.27 -3.69
C TYR A 435 -1.22 18.55 -3.93
N LEU A 436 -2.02 17.55 -4.33
CA LEU A 436 -3.47 17.73 -4.48
C LEU A 436 -4.14 18.05 -3.13
N CYS A 437 -3.74 17.36 -2.06
CA CYS A 437 -4.21 17.63 -0.71
C CYS A 437 -3.92 19.08 -0.29
N GLU A 438 -2.67 19.54 -0.43
CA GLU A 438 -2.28 20.92 -0.13
C GLU A 438 -3.05 21.94 -1.01
N LYS A 439 -3.19 21.64 -2.31
CA LYS A 439 -3.91 22.49 -3.26
C LYS A 439 -5.38 22.68 -2.85
N TYR A 440 -6.06 21.62 -2.42
CA TYR A 440 -7.45 21.70 -1.97
C TYR A 440 -7.60 21.96 -0.47
N GLY A 441 -6.51 22.12 0.28
CA GLY A 441 -6.53 22.52 1.70
C GLY A 441 -6.89 21.40 2.67
N VAL A 442 -6.59 20.15 2.31
CA VAL A 442 -6.61 19.02 3.25
C VAL A 442 -5.42 19.19 4.20
N GLU A 443 -5.65 19.05 5.51
CA GLU A 443 -4.57 19.13 6.48
C GLU A 443 -3.80 17.82 6.45
N LEU A 444 -2.58 17.87 5.92
CA LEU A 444 -1.68 16.73 5.99
C LEU A 444 -0.99 16.76 7.35
N SER A 445 -1.24 15.76 8.18
CA SER A 445 -0.33 15.45 9.28
C SER A 445 1.04 15.19 8.66
N ASP A 446 2.09 15.85 9.17
CA ASP A 446 3.46 15.81 8.63
C ASP A 446 4.18 14.49 8.93
N ASP A 447 3.39 13.42 8.90
CA ASP A 447 3.55 12.31 9.81
C ASP A 447 4.12 11.07 9.12
#